data_AF-A0A2A4PF98-F1
#
_entry.id   AF-A0A2A4PF98-F1
#
_cell.length_a   1.000
_cell.length_b   1.000
_cell.length_c   1.000
_cell.angle_alpha   90.00
_cell.angle_beta   90.00
_cell.angle_gamma   90.00
#
_symmetry.space_group_name_H-M   'P 1'
#
loop_
_entity.id
_entity.type
_entity.pdbx_description
1 polymer ?
#
loop_
_entity_poly.entity_id
_entity_poly.type
_entity_poly.pdbx_seq_one_letter_code
_entity_poly.pdbx_strand_id
1 'polypeptide(L)' 'MIEIPTGSVIQGELPKAKQKLVDAWVEIHKDELMADWQLAINGESVFKIDPLK' A
#
# COMPACT_ATOMS: atom_id res chain seq x y z
N MET A 1 -6.55 -5.24 7.90
CA MET A 1 -6.43 -3.82 7.56
C MET A 1 -4.95 -3.45 7.61
N ILE A 2 -4.45 -2.75 6.59
CA ILE A 2 -3.03 -2.40 6.44
C ILE A 2 -2.95 -0.88 6.29
N GLU A 3 -1.97 -0.26 6.96
CA GLU A 3 -1.66 1.16 6.85
C GLU A 3 -0.88 1.43 5.56
N ILE A 4 -1.41 2.27 4.69
CA ILE A 4 -0.81 2.58 3.39
C ILE A 4 0.57 3.25 3.49
N PRO A 5 0.79 4.26 4.36
CA PRO A 5 2.10 4.93 4.44
C PRO A 5 3.23 4.07 5.01
N THR A 6 2.94 2.99 5.76
CA THR A 6 3.97 2.20 6.46
C THR A 6 3.99 0.72 6.09
N GLY A 7 2.94 0.21 5.43
CA GLY A 7 2.75 -1.24 5.21
C GLY A 7 2.39 -2.01 6.49
N SER A 8 2.22 -1.31 7.62
CA SER A 8 1.98 -1.95 8.92
C SER A 8 0.58 -2.56 8.99
N VAL A 9 0.48 -3.76 9.56
CA VAL A 9 -0.82 -4.42 9.76
C VAL A 9 -1.53 -3.75 10.95
N ILE A 10 -2.63 -3.05 10.65
CA ILE A 10 -3.50 -2.43 11.66
C ILE A 10 -4.46 -3.48 12.26
N GLN A 11 -4.85 -4.49 11.47
CA GLN A 11 -5.76 -5.56 11.92
C GLN A 11 -5.59 -6.86 11.11
N GLY A 12 -5.49 -8.00 11.79
CA GLY A 12 -5.26 -9.33 11.20
C GLY A 12 -3.83 -9.82 11.37
N GLU A 13 -3.54 -11.06 10.95
CA GLU A 13 -2.19 -11.62 10.96
C GLU A 13 -1.76 -12.00 9.54
N LEU A 14 -0.66 -11.40 9.07
CA LEU A 14 0.02 -11.82 7.85
C LEU A 14 1.23 -12.66 8.24
N PRO A 15 1.43 -13.85 7.66
CA PRO A 15 2.67 -14.60 7.84
C PRO A 15 3.86 -13.70 7.48
N LYS A 16 4.92 -13.72 8.30
CA LYS A 16 6.10 -12.84 8.14
C LYS A 16 6.68 -12.81 6.72
N ALA A 17 6.60 -13.93 6.00
CA ALA A 17 7.05 -14.03 4.61
C ALA A 17 6.21 -13.17 3.63
N LYS A 18 4.89 -13.10 3.84
CA LYS A 18 3.99 -12.26 3.03
C LYS A 18 4.09 -10.80 3.43
N GLN A 19 4.33 -10.50 4.71
CA GLN A 19 4.50 -9.13 5.16
C GLN A 19 5.72 -8.46 4.50
N LYS A 20 6.86 -9.15 4.41
CA LYS A 20 8.03 -8.64 3.68
C LYS A 20 7.76 -8.31 2.20
N LEU A 21 6.89 -9.08 1.54
CA LEU A 21 6.49 -8.80 0.16
C LEU A 21 5.64 -7.53 0.08
N VAL A 22 4.72 -7.34 1.03
CA VAL A 22 3.92 -6.11 1.13
C VAL A 22 4.78 -4.90 1.47
N ASP A 23 5.71 -5.03 2.42
CA ASP A 23 6.63 -3.94 2.79
C ASP A 23 7.47 -3.51 1.59
N ALA A 24 8.03 -4.48 0.84
CA ALA A 24 8.76 -4.19 -0.39
C ALA A 24 7.88 -3.54 -1.47
N TRP A 25 6.62 -3.97 -1.58
CA TRP A 25 5.67 -3.40 -2.52
C TRP A 25 5.37 -1.94 -2.22
N VAL A 26 5.08 -1.65 -0.94
CA VAL A 26 4.78 -0.31 -0.45
C VAL A 26 5.99 0.61 -0.64
N GLU A 27 7.20 0.13 -0.39
CA GLU A 27 8.41 0.94 -0.55
C GLU A 27 8.67 1.29 -2.03
N ILE A 28 8.44 0.35 -2.95
CA ILE A 28 8.62 0.58 -4.40
C ILE A 28 7.58 1.57 -4.93
N HIS A 29 6.32 1.47 -4.50
CA HIS A 29 5.20 2.27 -5.03
C HIS A 29 4.78 3.40 -4.08
N LYS A 30 5.67 3.82 -3.17
CA LYS A 30 5.33 4.77 -2.09
C LYS A 30 4.79 6.09 -2.61
N ASP A 31 5.42 6.63 -3.65
CA ASP A 31 5.04 7.91 -4.22
C ASP A 31 3.68 7.81 -4.95
N GLU A 32 3.46 6.71 -5.67
CA GLU A 32 2.18 6.41 -6.33
C GLU A 32 1.05 6.22 -5.31
N LEU A 33 1.31 5.46 -4.24
CA LEU A 33 0.36 5.25 -3.14
C LEU A 33 -0.01 6.58 -2.45
N MET A 34 0.94 7.50 -2.30
CA MET A 34 0.67 8.80 -1.69
C MET A 34 -0.10 9.72 -2.63
N ALA A 35 0.20 9.71 -3.93
CA ALA A 35 -0.56 10.44 -4.93
C ALA A 35 -2.01 9.93 -5.00
N ASP A 36 -2.19 8.61 -5.08
CA ASP A 36 -3.51 7.97 -5.06
C ASP A 36 -4.25 8.22 -3.75
N TRP A 37 -3.56 8.26 -2.61
CA TRP A 37 -4.16 8.65 -1.33
C TRP A 37 -4.75 10.06 -1.39
N GLN A 38 -4.01 11.03 -1.95
CA GLN A 38 -4.50 12.41 -2.12
C GLN A 38 -5.72 12.47 -3.06
N LEU A 39 -5.71 11.71 -4.15
CA LEU A 39 -6.86 11.62 -5.05
C LEU A 39 -8.08 11.02 -4.34
N ALA A 40 -7.90 9.93 -3.59
CA ALA A 40 -8.95 9.25 -2.87
C ALA A 40 -9.62 10.15 -1.83
N ILE A 41 -8.85 10.91 -1.03
CA ILE A 41 -9.41 11.82 -0.03
C ILE A 41 -10.12 13.02 -0.67
N ASN A 42 -9.75 13.40 -1.89
CA ASN A 42 -10.43 14.44 -2.67
C ASN A 42 -11.67 13.92 -3.41
N GLY A 43 -11.96 12.60 -3.33
CA GLY A 43 -13.08 11.96 -4.02
C GLY A 43 -12.82 11.71 -5.50
N GLU A 44 -11.56 11.77 -5.93
CA GLU A 44 -11.12 11.53 -7.30
C GLU A 44 -10.79 10.03 -7.50
N SER A 45 -10.80 9.61 -8.77
CA SER A 45 -10.47 8.23 -9.14
C SER A 45 -8.98 7.94 -8.94
N VAL A 46 -8.66 6.89 -8.20
CA VAL A 46 -7.30 6.37 -8.05
C VAL A 46 -6.84 5.57 -9.26
N PHE A 47 -5.54 5.47 -9.44
CA PHE A 47 -4.95 4.64 -10.48
C PHE A 47 -4.75 3.19 -10.01
N LYS A 48 -4.51 2.29 -10.97
CA LYS A 48 -4.10 0.92 -10.66
C LYS A 48 -2.60 0.91 -10.46
N ILE A 49 -2.16 0.46 -9.30
CA ILE A 49 -0.76 0.23 -8.98
C ILE A 49 -0.43 -1.25 -9.26
N ASP A 50 0.64 -1.49 -10.02
CA ASP A 50 1.03 -2.84 -10.41
C ASP A 50 1.52 -3.67 -9.21
N PRO A 51 1.18 -4.97 -9.13
CA PRO A 51 1.69 -5.84 -8.07
C PRO A 51 3.18 -6.17 -8.26
N LEU A 52 3.84 -6.59 -7.18
CA LEU A 52 5.21 -7.12 -7.24
C LEU A 52 5.25 -8.40 -8.11
N LYS A 53 6.20 -8.45 -9.05
CA LYS A 53 6.46 -9.62 -9.92
C LYS A 53 7.29 -10.70 -9.23
#